data_AF-A0A3D0SEJ1-F1
#
_entry.id   AF-A0A3D0SEJ1-F1
#
_cell.length_a   1.000
_cell.length_b   1.000
_cell.length_c   1.000
_cell.angle_alpha   90.00
_cell.angle_beta   90.00
_cell.angle_gamma   90.00
#
_symmetry.space_group_name_H-M   'P 1'
#
loop_
_entity.id
_entity.type
_entity.pdbx_description
1 polymer ?
#
loop_
_entity_poly.entity_id
_entity_poly.type
_entity_poly.pdbx_seq_one_letter_code
_entity_poly.pdbx_strand_id
1 'polypeptide(L)'
;QRVWEASAYRAQSGEFDNTEIIKRLAELRAQKAALLGYENWASYSLEPQMAGTPEAVFDMLGSMVPAVVENVKKEAADIQQIIDAQGNDFTVQPWDWAYYAEKVRQARYDLDENEVKQYFEFNRVLKDGVFFTMNRLFGIRFEPRPDLPVYHPDVEAYELFDVDGKSLAIFYADYFARKGKRGGAWMSSFVGQSKLLEQKPVVVNVMNIQKAPEGEPTLVSYDNVTTMFHELGHGLHGMFSDVTYPSLAGTSVSRDFVEFPSTFQEDWAAYPEVIANYAKHYQTGEPIPAELLEKVIRSRTFNMGYDTLEYMAAALLDMEWHTLSADNVPEDITAFEDEALAKHGAALSYVPPRYKSAFFAHSMGGGYSAGYYAYMWSEILAADAFAFVQDNGGLTLENGMKYRKHILSVGNSRPPMESYKAFRGREPSTDALLIRRGLKQKID
;
A
#
# COMPACT_ATOMS: atom_id res chain seq x y z
N GLN A 1 -21.89 -9.98 16.81
CA GLN A 1 -22.08 -11.36 16.30
C GLN A 1 -22.88 -11.45 14.99
N ARG A 2 -24.22 -11.35 15.00
CA ARG A 2 -25.08 -11.60 13.79
C ARG A 2 -24.61 -10.93 12.49
N VAL A 3 -24.23 -9.65 12.54
CA VAL A 3 -23.72 -8.91 11.37
C VAL A 3 -22.41 -9.49 10.85
N TRP A 4 -21.52 -9.87 11.76
CA TRP A 4 -20.25 -10.48 11.41
C TRP A 4 -20.46 -11.86 10.78
N GLU A 5 -21.31 -12.72 11.36
CA GLU A 5 -21.59 -14.06 10.81
C GLU A 5 -22.23 -13.97 9.42
N ALA A 6 -23.17 -13.05 9.23
CA ALA A 6 -23.77 -12.79 7.92
C ALA A 6 -22.73 -12.33 6.89
N SER A 7 -21.69 -11.60 7.31
CA SER A 7 -20.58 -11.22 6.44
C SER A 7 -19.60 -12.37 6.19
N ALA A 8 -19.23 -13.12 7.24
CA ALA A 8 -18.20 -14.15 7.21
C ALA A 8 -18.65 -15.42 6.48
N TYR A 9 -19.94 -15.74 6.50
CA TYR A 9 -20.50 -16.95 5.87
C TYR A 9 -21.35 -16.64 4.63
N ARG A 10 -21.23 -15.43 4.07
CA ARG A 10 -21.92 -15.08 2.83
C ARG A 10 -21.40 -15.92 1.66
N ALA A 11 -22.29 -16.16 0.70
CA ALA A 11 -22.01 -16.88 -0.53
C ALA A 11 -21.53 -18.34 -0.35
N GLN A 12 -21.92 -18.97 0.76
CA GLN A 12 -21.65 -20.40 1.04
C GLN A 12 -22.92 -21.26 1.04
N SER A 13 -24.07 -20.68 0.69
CA SER A 13 -25.35 -21.39 0.59
C SER A 13 -26.40 -20.56 -0.16
N GLY A 14 -27.48 -21.22 -0.59
CA GLY A 14 -28.63 -20.57 -1.22
C GLY A 14 -28.39 -20.15 -2.67
N GLU A 15 -29.16 -19.17 -3.14
CA GLU A 15 -29.11 -18.69 -4.54
C GLU A 15 -27.76 -18.09 -4.94
N PHE A 16 -27.02 -17.53 -3.99
CA PHE A 16 -25.75 -16.85 -4.22
C PHE A 16 -24.54 -17.67 -3.73
N ASP A 17 -24.68 -18.99 -3.68
CA ASP A 17 -23.61 -19.90 -3.30
C ASP A 17 -22.49 -19.92 -4.34
N ASN A 18 -21.27 -19.61 -3.92
CA ASN A 18 -20.07 -19.58 -4.76
C ASN A 18 -19.16 -20.80 -4.57
N THR A 19 -19.48 -21.73 -3.67
CA THR A 19 -18.61 -22.87 -3.31
C THR A 19 -18.21 -23.70 -4.54
N GLU A 20 -19.18 -24.14 -5.34
CA GLU A 20 -18.93 -24.90 -6.57
C GLU A 20 -18.23 -24.09 -7.66
N ILE A 21 -18.51 -22.79 -7.75
CA ILE A 21 -17.87 -21.89 -8.72
C ILE A 21 -16.37 -21.78 -8.41
N ILE A 22 -16.01 -21.64 -7.13
CA ILE A 22 -14.61 -21.54 -6.69
C ILE A 22 -13.85 -22.83 -6.97
N LYS A 23 -14.44 -23.98 -6.60
CA LYS A 23 -13.84 -25.29 -6.89
C LYS A 23 -13.59 -25.47 -8.39
N ARG A 24 -14.60 -25.20 -9.21
CA ARG A 24 -14.47 -25.28 -10.67
C ARG A 24 -13.44 -24.32 -11.23
N LEU A 25 -13.32 -23.12 -10.67
CA LEU A 25 -12.35 -22.13 -11.13
C LEU A 25 -10.92 -22.54 -10.77
N ALA A 26 -10.68 -23.04 -9.56
CA ALA A 26 -9.37 -23.57 -9.15
C ALA A 26 -8.96 -24.75 -10.06
N GLU A 27 -9.88 -25.68 -10.31
CA GLU A 27 -9.68 -26.81 -11.23
C GLU A 27 -9.27 -26.33 -12.64
N LEU A 28 -10.04 -25.39 -13.22
CA LEU A 28 -9.80 -24.86 -14.56
C LEU A 28 -8.47 -24.09 -14.65
N ARG A 29 -8.10 -23.36 -13.60
CA ARG A 29 -6.82 -22.66 -13.51
C ARG A 29 -5.65 -23.65 -13.47
N ALA A 30 -5.76 -24.71 -12.67
CA ALA A 30 -4.76 -25.78 -12.63
C ALA A 30 -4.64 -26.51 -13.98
N GLN A 31 -5.78 -26.86 -14.62
CA GLN A 31 -5.79 -27.45 -15.96
C GLN A 31 -5.14 -26.54 -17.00
N LYS A 32 -5.43 -25.23 -16.98
CA LYS A 32 -4.82 -24.26 -17.88
C LYS A 32 -3.31 -24.16 -17.65
N ALA A 33 -2.84 -24.15 -16.41
CA ALA A 33 -1.42 -24.12 -16.10
C ALA A 33 -0.70 -25.37 -16.64
N ALA A 34 -1.28 -26.56 -16.41
CA ALA A 34 -0.77 -27.82 -16.92
C ALA A 34 -0.70 -27.84 -18.47
N LEU A 35 -1.74 -27.33 -19.15
CA LEU A 35 -1.74 -27.18 -20.61
C LEU A 35 -0.61 -26.28 -21.13
N LEU A 36 -0.17 -25.31 -20.33
CA LEU A 36 0.92 -24.41 -20.64
C LEU A 36 2.29 -24.92 -20.16
N GLY A 37 2.35 -26.12 -19.54
CA GLY A 37 3.58 -26.74 -19.06
C GLY A 37 4.03 -26.30 -17.66
N TYR A 38 3.17 -25.63 -16.88
CA TYR A 38 3.45 -25.25 -15.49
C TYR A 38 2.83 -26.26 -14.52
N GLU A 39 3.46 -26.42 -13.35
CA GLU A 39 3.00 -27.35 -12.31
C GLU A 39 1.63 -26.98 -11.75
N ASN A 40 1.41 -25.68 -11.51
CA ASN A 40 0.17 -25.14 -10.96
C ASN A 40 -0.06 -23.69 -11.45
N TRP A 41 -1.22 -23.13 -11.12
CA TRP A 41 -1.59 -21.79 -11.56
C TRP A 41 -0.68 -20.71 -10.99
N ALA A 42 -0.22 -20.85 -9.75
CA ALA A 42 0.68 -19.90 -9.15
C ALA A 42 2.03 -19.85 -9.89
N SER A 43 2.65 -20.98 -10.23
CA SER A 43 3.89 -21.03 -11.02
C SER A 43 3.75 -20.31 -12.36
N TYR A 44 2.59 -20.43 -13.04
CA TYR A 44 2.30 -19.69 -14.27
C TYR A 44 2.12 -18.18 -14.02
N SER A 45 1.33 -17.82 -13.02
CA SER A 45 0.98 -16.43 -12.73
C SER A 45 2.17 -15.60 -12.23
N LEU A 46 3.09 -16.23 -11.50
CA LEU A 46 4.25 -15.59 -10.88
C LEU A 46 5.46 -15.47 -11.79
N GLU A 47 5.54 -16.19 -12.91
CA GLU A 47 6.66 -16.10 -13.85
C GLU A 47 6.99 -14.66 -14.28
N PRO A 48 6.02 -13.79 -14.65
CA PRO A 48 6.29 -12.38 -14.97
C PRO A 48 6.35 -11.46 -13.74
N GLN A 49 6.19 -11.99 -12.53
CA GLN A 49 6.22 -11.21 -11.29
C GLN A 49 7.63 -11.20 -10.66
N MET A 50 7.88 -10.26 -9.74
CA MET A 50 9.17 -10.17 -9.05
C MET A 50 9.43 -11.37 -8.15
N ALA A 51 8.39 -11.93 -7.51
CA ALA A 51 8.52 -13.11 -6.66
C ALA A 51 9.00 -14.34 -7.43
N GLY A 52 8.59 -14.50 -8.70
CA GLY A 52 9.03 -15.56 -9.61
C GLY A 52 8.47 -16.95 -9.30
N THR A 53 8.37 -17.35 -8.03
CA THR A 53 7.85 -18.67 -7.63
C THR A 53 6.92 -18.62 -6.41
N PRO A 54 6.00 -19.58 -6.24
CA PRO A 54 5.12 -19.67 -5.08
C PRO A 54 5.90 -19.82 -3.76
N GLU A 55 7.01 -20.57 -3.77
CA GLU A 55 7.86 -20.81 -2.60
C GLU A 55 8.43 -19.50 -2.06
N ALA A 56 8.89 -18.60 -2.94
CA ALA A 56 9.39 -17.29 -2.53
C ALA A 56 8.32 -16.46 -1.79
N VAL A 57 7.06 -16.58 -2.21
CA VAL A 57 5.94 -15.92 -1.51
C VAL A 57 5.67 -16.56 -0.15
N PHE A 58 5.61 -17.90 -0.09
CA PHE A 58 5.41 -18.59 1.18
C PHE A 58 6.53 -18.30 2.18
N ASP A 59 7.78 -18.34 1.75
CA ASP A 59 8.95 -18.06 2.60
C ASP A 59 8.92 -16.62 3.12
N MET A 60 8.65 -15.65 2.24
CA MET A 60 8.63 -14.25 2.61
C MET A 60 7.50 -13.95 3.61
N LEU A 61 6.26 -14.37 3.32
CA LEU A 61 5.13 -14.17 4.23
C LEU A 61 5.31 -14.97 5.52
N GLY A 62 5.71 -16.24 5.42
CA GLY A 62 5.95 -17.15 6.54
C GLY A 62 6.99 -16.61 7.52
N SER A 63 8.01 -15.90 7.04
CA SER A 63 9.03 -15.26 7.89
C SER A 63 8.47 -14.23 8.87
N MET A 64 7.33 -13.60 8.53
CA MET A 64 6.70 -12.55 9.33
C MET A 64 5.65 -13.10 10.31
N VAL A 65 5.04 -14.26 10.02
CA VAL A 65 3.90 -14.80 10.79
C VAL A 65 4.18 -14.83 12.31
N PRO A 66 5.34 -15.32 12.80
CA PRO A 66 5.58 -15.39 14.24
C PRO A 66 5.50 -14.03 14.94
N ALA A 67 6.13 -12.99 14.37
CA ALA A 67 6.12 -11.65 14.93
C ALA A 67 4.72 -11.03 14.87
N VAL A 68 4.01 -11.22 13.75
CA VAL A 68 2.64 -10.72 13.57
C VAL A 68 1.69 -11.35 14.59
N VAL A 69 1.71 -12.68 14.74
CA VAL A 69 0.88 -13.43 15.69
C VAL A 69 1.17 -13.03 17.14
N GLU A 70 2.43 -12.76 17.49
CA GLU A 70 2.78 -12.26 18.83
C GLU A 70 2.12 -10.91 19.12
N ASN A 71 2.11 -9.98 18.16
CA ASN A 71 1.49 -8.67 18.33
C ASN A 71 -0.04 -8.75 18.39
N VAL A 72 -0.64 -9.60 17.54
CA VAL A 72 -2.08 -9.88 17.61
C VAL A 72 -2.49 -10.37 19.00
N LYS A 73 -1.68 -11.22 19.65
CA LYS A 73 -1.95 -11.66 21.02
C LYS A 73 -1.87 -10.53 22.05
N LYS A 74 -0.97 -9.55 21.86
CA LYS A 74 -0.88 -8.34 22.70
C LYS A 74 -2.12 -7.45 22.52
N GLU A 75 -2.52 -7.22 21.28
CA GLU A 75 -3.74 -6.46 20.95
C GLU A 75 -5.00 -7.13 21.50
N ALA A 76 -5.09 -8.46 21.39
CA ALA A 76 -6.18 -9.24 21.97
C ALA A 76 -6.22 -9.12 23.50
N ALA A 77 -5.06 -9.10 24.16
CA ALA A 77 -4.96 -8.90 25.61
C ALA A 77 -5.41 -7.49 26.02
N ASP A 78 -5.05 -6.46 25.24
CA ASP A 78 -5.50 -5.08 25.46
C ASP A 78 -7.02 -4.95 25.33
N ILE A 79 -7.60 -5.60 24.32
CA ILE A 79 -9.05 -5.69 24.13
C ILE A 79 -9.71 -6.41 25.31
N GLN A 80 -9.17 -7.56 25.73
CA GLN A 80 -9.69 -8.33 26.84
C GLN A 80 -9.69 -7.52 28.14
N GLN A 81 -8.66 -6.72 28.41
CA GLN A 81 -8.64 -5.83 29.57
C GLN A 81 -9.81 -4.84 29.60
N ILE A 82 -10.22 -4.30 28.44
CA ILE A 82 -11.39 -3.40 28.38
C ILE A 82 -12.70 -4.17 28.57
N ILE A 83 -12.80 -5.40 28.05
CA ILE A 83 -13.97 -6.28 28.24
C ILE A 83 -14.14 -6.57 29.75
N ASP A 84 -13.07 -6.99 30.42
CA ASP A 84 -13.03 -7.33 31.84
C ASP A 84 -13.32 -6.10 32.72
N ALA A 85 -12.73 -4.93 32.39
CA ALA A 85 -12.95 -3.69 33.12
C ALA A 85 -14.40 -3.18 33.06
N GLN A 86 -15.16 -3.62 32.04
CA GLN A 86 -16.59 -3.34 31.91
C GLN A 86 -17.48 -4.37 32.62
N GLY A 87 -16.89 -5.36 33.30
CA GLY A 87 -17.59 -6.39 34.04
C GLY A 87 -18.18 -7.51 33.18
N ASN A 88 -17.73 -7.66 31.94
CA ASN A 88 -18.11 -8.78 31.08
C ASN A 88 -17.17 -9.99 31.31
N ASP A 89 -17.66 -11.21 31.09
CA ASP A 89 -16.97 -12.46 31.39
C ASP A 89 -16.67 -13.33 30.16
N PHE A 90 -16.82 -12.79 28.96
CA PHE A 90 -16.56 -13.50 27.71
C PHE A 90 -15.15 -13.22 27.16
N THR A 91 -14.61 -14.21 26.43
CA THR A 91 -13.36 -14.06 25.68
C THR A 91 -13.61 -13.37 24.34
N VAL A 92 -12.75 -12.42 23.97
CA VAL A 92 -12.82 -11.72 22.66
C VAL A 92 -13.06 -12.68 21.49
N GLN A 93 -14.09 -12.38 20.70
CA GLN A 93 -14.42 -13.08 19.45
C GLN A 93 -14.19 -12.15 18.24
N PRO A 94 -14.16 -12.67 16.99
CA PRO A 94 -13.98 -11.83 15.80
C PRO A 94 -14.94 -10.62 15.73
N TRP A 95 -16.17 -10.80 16.18
CA TRP A 95 -17.20 -9.76 16.13
C TRP A 95 -17.12 -8.72 17.26
N ASP A 96 -16.26 -8.97 18.26
CA ASP A 96 -16.00 -8.04 19.35
C ASP A 96 -14.79 -7.15 19.05
N TRP A 97 -13.85 -7.63 18.22
CA TRP A 97 -12.56 -7.00 17.97
C TRP A 97 -12.68 -5.52 17.62
N ALA A 98 -13.36 -5.17 16.53
CA ALA A 98 -13.44 -3.79 16.06
C ALA A 98 -14.06 -2.84 17.10
N TYR A 99 -15.07 -3.30 17.84
CA TYR A 99 -15.76 -2.49 18.85
C TYR A 99 -14.86 -2.18 20.05
N TYR A 100 -14.15 -3.19 20.58
CA TYR A 100 -13.27 -2.99 21.73
C TYR A 100 -11.91 -2.40 21.34
N ALA A 101 -11.39 -2.71 20.15
CA ALA A 101 -10.21 -2.06 19.59
C ALA A 101 -10.41 -0.54 19.52
N GLU A 102 -11.58 -0.06 19.10
CA GLU A 102 -11.87 1.38 19.09
C GLU A 102 -11.85 1.98 20.51
N LYS A 103 -12.31 1.25 21.53
CA LYS A 103 -12.19 1.71 22.92
C LYS A 103 -10.74 1.76 23.39
N VAL A 104 -9.93 0.77 23.03
CA VAL A 104 -8.48 0.78 23.31
C VAL A 104 -7.83 1.97 22.60
N ARG A 105 -8.17 2.22 21.34
CA ARG A 105 -7.67 3.36 20.56
C ARG A 105 -8.00 4.69 21.23
N GLN A 106 -9.26 4.89 21.62
CA GLN A 106 -9.72 6.10 22.31
C GLN A 106 -9.01 6.27 23.66
N ALA A 107 -8.89 5.21 24.45
CA ALA A 107 -8.21 5.27 25.76
C ALA A 107 -6.71 5.61 25.63
N ARG A 108 -6.05 5.21 24.54
CA ARG A 108 -4.61 5.42 24.32
C ARG A 108 -4.28 6.69 23.53
N TYR A 109 -5.11 7.04 22.58
CA TYR A 109 -4.84 8.02 21.54
C TYR A 109 -6.02 8.97 21.33
N ASP A 110 -6.72 9.38 22.39
CA ASP A 110 -7.79 10.37 22.32
C ASP A 110 -7.35 11.59 21.49
N LEU A 111 -7.77 11.60 20.23
CA LEU A 111 -7.30 12.47 19.14
C LEU A 111 -8.52 13.14 18.53
N ASP A 112 -8.59 14.46 18.64
CA ASP A 112 -9.55 15.23 17.86
C ASP A 112 -8.99 15.44 16.45
N GLU A 113 -9.56 14.74 15.47
CA GLU A 113 -9.17 14.91 14.07
C GLU A 113 -9.33 16.36 13.58
N ASN A 114 -10.28 17.12 14.13
CA ASN A 114 -10.49 18.52 13.72
C ASN A 114 -9.34 19.40 14.21
N GLU A 115 -8.82 19.15 15.40
CA GLU A 115 -7.62 19.82 15.92
C GLU A 115 -6.40 19.48 15.04
N VAL A 116 -6.20 18.19 14.74
CA VAL A 116 -5.09 17.72 13.90
C VAL A 116 -5.13 18.34 12.50
N LYS A 117 -6.30 18.37 11.86
CA LYS A 117 -6.49 18.91 10.50
C LYS A 117 -6.09 20.38 10.38
N GLN A 118 -6.12 21.17 11.46
CA GLN A 118 -5.73 22.58 11.41
C GLN A 118 -4.25 22.78 11.00
N TYR A 119 -3.41 21.75 11.12
CA TYR A 119 -1.98 21.79 10.78
C TYR A 119 -1.66 21.31 9.37
N PHE A 120 -2.66 20.80 8.64
CA PHE A 120 -2.48 20.18 7.32
C PHE A 120 -3.34 20.90 6.29
N GLU A 121 -2.98 22.14 5.98
CA GLU A 121 -3.58 22.87 4.86
C GLU A 121 -3.05 22.32 3.53
N PHE A 122 -3.96 22.04 2.60
CA PHE A 122 -3.69 21.31 1.35
C PHE A 122 -2.55 21.91 0.52
N ASN A 123 -2.53 23.23 0.30
CA ASN A 123 -1.49 23.85 -0.51
C ASN A 123 -0.12 23.78 0.16
N ARG A 124 -0.06 23.98 1.48
CA ARG A 124 1.15 23.82 2.28
C ARG A 124 1.64 22.39 2.25
N VAL A 125 0.77 21.40 2.40
CA VAL A 125 1.11 19.98 2.27
C VAL A 125 1.70 19.69 0.88
N LEU A 126 1.06 20.16 -0.19
CA LEU A 126 1.52 19.92 -1.56
C LEU A 126 2.87 20.58 -1.84
N LYS A 127 3.03 21.86 -1.49
CA LYS A 127 4.21 22.65 -1.87
C LYS A 127 5.36 22.48 -0.88
N ASP A 128 5.07 22.62 0.41
CA ASP A 128 6.08 22.61 1.47
C ASP A 128 6.33 21.19 2.02
N GLY A 129 5.46 20.23 1.74
CA GLY A 129 5.67 18.82 2.08
C GLY A 129 6.12 18.02 0.88
N VAL A 130 5.21 17.79 -0.06
CA VAL A 130 5.39 16.88 -1.19
C VAL A 130 6.47 17.40 -2.16
N PHE A 131 6.30 18.60 -2.74
CA PHE A 131 7.27 19.15 -3.71
C PHE A 131 8.63 19.47 -3.07
N PHE A 132 8.63 19.99 -1.83
CA PHE A 132 9.84 20.16 -1.04
C PHE A 132 10.65 18.85 -0.93
N THR A 133 9.99 17.75 -0.57
CA THR A 133 10.65 16.44 -0.46
C THR A 133 11.25 15.99 -1.78
N MET A 134 10.50 16.13 -2.88
CA MET A 134 10.97 15.73 -4.20
C MET A 134 12.14 16.59 -4.69
N ASN A 135 12.16 17.88 -4.34
CA ASN A 135 13.31 18.73 -4.57
C ASN A 135 14.53 18.27 -3.77
N ARG A 136 14.35 17.94 -2.48
CA ARG A 136 15.47 17.50 -1.62
C ARG A 136 16.07 16.16 -2.07
N LEU A 137 15.23 15.21 -2.51
CA LEU A 137 15.67 13.88 -2.98
C LEU A 137 16.21 13.90 -4.41
N PHE A 138 15.53 14.58 -5.34
CA PHE A 138 15.79 14.43 -6.77
C PHE A 138 16.24 15.73 -7.44
N GLY A 139 16.24 16.85 -6.71
CA GLY A 139 16.60 18.18 -7.22
C GLY A 139 15.63 18.74 -8.26
N ILE A 140 14.46 18.10 -8.44
CA ILE A 140 13.44 18.55 -9.38
C ILE A 140 12.66 19.75 -8.85
N ARG A 141 12.09 20.53 -9.75
CA ARG A 141 11.25 21.70 -9.43
C ARG A 141 9.93 21.61 -10.19
N PHE A 142 8.85 21.96 -9.51
CA PHE A 142 7.51 22.03 -10.08
C PHE A 142 7.18 23.49 -10.36
N GLU A 143 7.00 23.86 -11.62
CA GLU A 143 6.62 25.21 -12.03
C GLU A 143 5.16 25.22 -12.51
N PRO A 144 4.28 26.04 -11.91
CA PRO A 144 2.88 26.13 -12.33
C PRO A 144 2.74 26.58 -13.79
N ARG A 145 1.82 25.95 -14.53
CA ARG A 145 1.51 26.24 -15.93
C ARG A 145 0.03 26.54 -16.13
N PRO A 146 -0.47 27.68 -15.61
CA PRO A 146 -1.89 28.05 -15.73
C PRO A 146 -2.32 28.33 -17.17
N ASP A 147 -1.36 28.43 -18.10
CA ASP A 147 -1.59 28.59 -19.54
C ASP A 147 -1.96 27.29 -20.24
N LEU A 148 -1.71 26.13 -19.63
CA LEU A 148 -2.05 24.82 -20.21
C LEU A 148 -3.54 24.50 -20.05
N PRO A 149 -4.17 23.88 -21.07
CA PRO A 149 -5.56 23.47 -20.98
C PRO A 149 -5.73 22.36 -19.94
N VAL A 150 -6.78 22.47 -19.13
CA VAL A 150 -7.16 21.46 -18.15
C VAL A 150 -8.56 20.93 -18.43
N TYR A 151 -8.82 19.67 -18.09
CA TYR A 151 -10.11 19.03 -18.31
C TYR A 151 -11.17 19.36 -17.24
N HIS A 152 -10.74 19.98 -16.13
CA HIS A 152 -11.62 20.46 -15.07
C HIS A 152 -10.97 21.67 -14.39
N PRO A 153 -11.72 22.72 -14.00
CA PRO A 153 -11.15 23.98 -13.49
C PRO A 153 -10.35 23.84 -12.18
N ASP A 154 -10.60 22.79 -11.41
CA ASP A 154 -9.86 22.48 -10.18
C ASP A 154 -8.53 21.73 -10.40
N VAL A 155 -8.20 21.40 -11.65
CA VAL A 155 -6.95 20.70 -11.98
C VAL A 155 -5.84 21.73 -12.11
N GLU A 156 -4.72 21.51 -11.42
CA GLU A 156 -3.54 22.34 -11.57
C GLU A 156 -2.49 21.63 -12.43
N ALA A 157 -1.97 22.33 -13.42
CA ALA A 157 -0.90 21.84 -14.29
C ALA A 157 0.46 22.39 -13.85
N TYR A 158 1.47 21.52 -13.85
CA TYR A 158 2.85 21.83 -13.51
C TYR A 158 3.78 21.31 -14.62
N GLU A 159 4.81 22.08 -14.96
CA GLU A 159 5.97 21.58 -15.69
C GLU A 159 7.06 21.21 -14.69
N LEU A 160 7.61 20.00 -14.82
CA LEU A 160 8.71 19.54 -13.99
C LEU A 160 10.03 19.84 -14.68
N PHE A 161 10.94 20.47 -13.96
CA PHE A 161 12.31 20.71 -14.41
C PHE A 161 13.29 19.85 -13.61
N ASP A 162 14.26 19.27 -14.32
CA ASP A 162 15.32 18.44 -13.75
C ASP A 162 16.46 19.30 -13.15
N VAL A 163 17.43 18.65 -12.50
CA VAL A 163 18.60 19.28 -11.87
C VAL A 163 19.44 20.11 -12.85
N ASP A 164 19.42 19.76 -14.13
CA ASP A 164 20.13 20.47 -15.19
C ASP A 164 19.29 21.60 -15.83
N GLY A 165 18.10 21.85 -15.29
CA GLY A 165 17.17 22.87 -15.77
C GLY A 165 16.37 22.48 -17.01
N LYS A 166 16.47 21.23 -17.50
CA LYS A 166 15.65 20.77 -18.63
C LYS A 166 14.25 20.39 -18.17
N SER A 167 13.28 20.72 -19.02
CA SER A 167 11.91 20.21 -18.90
C SER A 167 11.90 18.68 -18.98
N LEU A 168 11.29 18.04 -18.00
CA LEU A 168 11.22 16.59 -17.84
C LEU A 168 9.83 16.05 -18.19
N ALA A 169 8.78 16.63 -17.62
CA ALA A 169 7.42 16.10 -17.70
C ALA A 169 6.37 17.21 -17.51
N ILE A 170 5.13 16.92 -17.90
CA ILE A 170 3.95 17.67 -17.44
C ILE A 170 3.22 16.83 -16.39
N PHE A 171 2.84 17.47 -15.29
CA PHE A 171 2.11 16.86 -14.18
C PHE A 171 0.80 17.59 -13.94
N TYR A 172 -0.30 16.84 -13.86
CA TYR A 172 -1.62 17.34 -13.49
C TYR A 172 -2.01 16.86 -12.10
N ALA A 173 -2.35 17.80 -11.23
CA ALA A 173 -2.85 17.57 -9.88
C ALA A 173 -4.38 17.72 -9.84
N ASP A 174 -5.12 16.62 -9.72
CA ASP A 174 -6.59 16.60 -9.62
C ASP A 174 -7.08 16.02 -8.29
N TYR A 175 -6.90 16.80 -7.22
CA TYR A 175 -7.02 16.26 -5.87
C TYR A 175 -8.43 16.29 -5.26
N PHE A 176 -9.37 17.07 -5.80
CA PHE A 176 -10.66 17.30 -5.13
C PHE A 176 -11.80 16.37 -5.57
N ALA A 177 -12.59 15.91 -4.60
CA ALA A 177 -13.80 15.11 -4.82
C ALA A 177 -14.87 15.92 -5.57
N ARG A 178 -15.58 15.25 -6.48
CA ARG A 178 -16.72 15.85 -7.19
C ARG A 178 -17.64 14.78 -7.79
N LYS A 179 -18.89 15.15 -8.05
CA LYS A 179 -19.85 14.29 -8.75
C LYS A 179 -19.28 13.88 -10.11
N GLY A 180 -19.34 12.59 -10.42
CA GLY A 180 -18.85 12.03 -11.68
C GLY A 180 -17.37 11.63 -11.67
N LYS A 181 -16.60 11.93 -10.61
CA LYS A 181 -15.29 11.33 -10.37
C LYS A 181 -15.46 10.05 -9.55
N ARG A 182 -14.78 8.95 -9.94
CA ARG A 182 -14.76 7.72 -9.15
C ARG A 182 -14.02 7.94 -7.82
N GLY A 183 -14.39 7.20 -6.78
CA GLY A 183 -13.73 7.26 -5.47
C GLY A 183 -12.29 6.73 -5.49
N GLY A 184 -11.56 6.95 -4.39
CA GLY A 184 -10.17 6.52 -4.21
C GLY A 184 -9.13 7.55 -4.66
N ALA A 185 -7.90 7.08 -4.84
CA ALA A 185 -6.78 7.83 -5.38
C ALA A 185 -6.08 6.97 -6.46
N TRP A 186 -5.51 7.61 -7.47
CA TRP A 186 -4.71 6.92 -8.48
C TRP A 186 -3.83 7.86 -9.28
N MET A 187 -2.80 7.28 -9.88
CA MET A 187 -1.97 7.88 -10.92
C MET A 187 -2.34 7.33 -12.31
N SER A 188 -2.23 8.15 -13.34
CA SER A 188 -2.28 7.71 -14.73
C SER A 188 -1.38 8.56 -15.62
N SER A 189 -1.22 8.13 -16.86
CA SER A 189 -0.44 8.83 -17.88
C SER A 189 -1.33 9.14 -19.08
N PHE A 190 -1.41 10.40 -19.49
CA PHE A 190 -1.95 10.77 -20.80
C PHE A 190 -0.96 10.43 -21.92
N VAL A 191 0.34 10.58 -21.63
CA VAL A 191 1.45 10.21 -22.52
C VAL A 191 2.51 9.51 -21.67
N GLY A 192 2.89 8.29 -22.07
CA GLY A 192 4.01 7.59 -21.46
C GLY A 192 5.35 8.07 -22.02
N GLN A 193 6.43 7.96 -21.25
CA GLN A 193 7.77 8.24 -21.76
C GLN A 193 8.19 7.19 -22.80
N SER A 194 8.86 7.59 -23.88
CA SER A 194 9.49 6.65 -24.82
C SER A 194 10.55 7.34 -25.67
N LYS A 195 11.76 6.76 -25.76
CA LYS A 195 12.76 7.21 -26.75
C LYS A 195 12.38 6.83 -28.18
N LEU A 196 11.72 5.69 -28.38
CA LEU A 196 11.27 5.24 -29.71
C LEU A 196 10.27 6.22 -30.34
N LEU A 197 9.36 6.77 -29.54
CA LEU A 197 8.34 7.71 -30.00
C LEU A 197 8.73 9.19 -29.77
N GLU A 198 9.92 9.43 -29.22
CA GLU A 198 10.41 10.77 -28.85
C GLU A 198 9.44 11.52 -27.91
N GLN A 199 8.83 10.79 -26.97
CA GLN A 199 7.80 11.30 -26.05
C GLN A 199 8.33 11.54 -24.65
N LYS A 200 8.01 12.71 -24.10
CA LYS A 200 8.12 13.01 -22.67
C LYS A 200 6.81 12.66 -21.94
N PRO A 201 6.87 12.24 -20.68
CA PRO A 201 5.70 11.79 -19.96
C PRO A 201 4.77 12.97 -19.58
N VAL A 202 3.47 12.69 -19.64
CA VAL A 202 2.39 13.56 -19.18
C VAL A 202 1.55 12.76 -18.21
N VAL A 203 1.65 13.10 -16.92
CA VAL A 203 1.14 12.30 -15.80
C VAL A 203 0.06 13.07 -15.04
N VAL A 204 -0.90 12.34 -14.46
CA VAL A 204 -1.92 12.89 -13.57
C VAL A 204 -1.95 12.11 -12.26
N ASN A 205 -2.02 12.82 -11.14
CA ASN A 205 -2.50 12.25 -9.88
C ASN A 205 -3.93 12.72 -9.64
N VAL A 206 -4.78 11.78 -9.22
CA VAL A 206 -6.17 12.04 -8.89
C VAL A 206 -6.44 11.57 -7.47
N MET A 207 -7.11 12.41 -6.69
CA MET A 207 -7.67 12.04 -5.39
C MET A 207 -9.10 12.57 -5.23
N ASN A 208 -9.68 12.30 -4.06
CA ASN A 208 -11.02 12.71 -3.66
C ASN A 208 -11.01 13.44 -2.30
N ILE A 209 -10.15 14.45 -2.17
CA ILE A 209 -10.12 15.34 -1.02
C ILE A 209 -11.37 16.23 -1.04
N GLN A 210 -12.05 16.39 0.10
CA GLN A 210 -13.17 17.31 0.21
C GLN A 210 -12.67 18.74 0.09
N LYS A 211 -13.08 19.44 -0.97
CA LYS A 211 -12.73 20.86 -1.18
C LYS A 211 -13.50 21.73 -0.19
N ALA A 212 -12.81 22.69 0.43
CA ALA A 212 -13.46 23.71 1.25
C ALA A 212 -14.28 24.69 0.39
N PRO A 213 -15.25 25.41 0.99
CA PRO A 213 -15.90 26.55 0.37
C PRO A 213 -14.91 27.60 -0.15
N GLU A 214 -15.36 28.43 -1.08
CA GLU A 214 -14.54 29.53 -1.61
C GLU A 214 -14.12 30.49 -0.49
N GLY A 215 -12.83 30.84 -0.43
CA GLY A 215 -12.25 31.68 0.61
C GLY A 215 -11.85 30.95 1.89
N GLU A 216 -12.19 29.67 2.04
CA GLU A 216 -11.80 28.84 3.18
C GLU A 216 -10.61 27.94 2.84
N PRO A 217 -9.73 27.65 3.83
CA PRO A 217 -8.62 26.72 3.63
C PRO A 217 -9.13 25.29 3.48
N THR A 218 -8.57 24.53 2.54
CA THR A 218 -8.83 23.10 2.49
C THR A 218 -7.90 22.39 3.44
N LEU A 219 -8.46 21.90 4.55
CA LEU A 219 -7.73 21.10 5.53
C LEU A 219 -7.85 19.62 5.21
N VAL A 220 -6.76 18.87 5.38
CA VAL A 220 -6.70 17.44 5.02
C VAL A 220 -6.33 16.59 6.23
N SER A 221 -6.84 15.36 6.29
CA SER A 221 -6.36 14.39 7.28
C SER A 221 -4.91 14.01 6.97
N TYR A 222 -4.22 13.48 7.98
CA TYR A 222 -2.87 12.95 7.77
C TYR A 222 -2.86 11.78 6.76
N ASP A 223 -3.92 10.98 6.69
CA ASP A 223 -4.06 9.93 5.67
C ASP A 223 -4.14 10.49 4.24
N ASN A 224 -4.80 11.65 4.06
CA ASN A 224 -4.77 12.34 2.78
C ASN A 224 -3.36 12.85 2.46
N VAL A 225 -2.60 13.31 3.46
CA VAL A 225 -1.20 13.69 3.27
C VAL A 225 -0.40 12.49 2.76
N THR A 226 -0.43 11.34 3.45
CA THR A 226 0.32 10.15 3.01
C THR A 226 -0.12 9.67 1.63
N THR A 227 -1.43 9.76 1.32
CA THR A 227 -1.94 9.45 -0.02
C THR A 227 -1.40 10.39 -1.10
N MET A 228 -1.24 11.69 -0.81
CA MET A 228 -0.61 12.62 -1.76
C MET A 228 0.84 12.22 -2.08
N PHE A 229 1.61 11.80 -1.06
CA PHE A 229 2.96 11.26 -1.26
C PHE A 229 2.94 9.95 -2.05
N HIS A 230 2.03 9.03 -1.72
CA HIS A 230 1.84 7.75 -2.41
C HIS A 230 1.63 7.97 -3.91
N GLU A 231 0.64 8.78 -4.27
CA GLU A 231 0.29 9.02 -5.66
C GLU A 231 1.43 9.73 -6.42
N LEU A 232 2.14 10.65 -5.75
CA LEU A 232 3.31 11.26 -6.38
C LEU A 232 4.44 10.26 -6.57
N GLY A 233 4.58 9.23 -5.73
CA GLY A 233 5.56 8.17 -5.97
C GLY A 233 5.30 7.39 -7.26
N HIS A 234 4.03 7.04 -7.54
CA HIS A 234 3.63 6.55 -8.87
C HIS A 234 3.91 7.60 -9.96
N GLY A 235 3.61 8.86 -9.65
CA GLY A 235 3.85 9.99 -10.53
C GLY A 235 5.31 10.09 -10.98
N LEU A 236 6.24 10.03 -10.03
CA LEU A 236 7.68 10.03 -10.25
C LEU A 236 8.15 8.80 -11.00
N HIS A 237 7.58 7.62 -10.73
CA HIS A 237 7.91 6.42 -11.49
C HIS A 237 7.58 6.58 -12.97
N GLY A 238 6.45 7.22 -13.30
CA GLY A 238 6.11 7.61 -14.67
C GLY A 238 7.03 8.72 -15.23
N MET A 239 7.23 9.79 -14.46
CA MET A 239 7.91 11.00 -14.93
C MET A 239 9.43 10.84 -15.08
N PHE A 240 10.07 9.97 -14.29
CA PHE A 240 11.51 9.71 -14.39
C PHE A 240 11.89 8.58 -15.35
N SER A 241 10.93 7.89 -15.95
CA SER A 241 11.20 6.81 -16.88
C SER A 241 12.14 7.25 -18.01
N ASP A 242 13.13 6.42 -18.34
CA ASP A 242 14.14 6.71 -19.36
C ASP A 242 14.40 5.48 -20.26
N VAL A 243 13.32 4.90 -20.80
CA VAL A 243 13.38 3.66 -21.58
C VAL A 243 13.15 3.90 -23.07
N THR A 244 13.50 2.89 -23.87
CA THR A 244 13.31 2.94 -25.33
C THR A 244 11.87 2.62 -25.71
N TYR A 245 11.35 1.49 -25.25
CA TYR A 245 10.06 0.97 -25.68
C TYR A 245 8.93 1.38 -24.73
N PRO A 246 7.79 1.85 -25.26
CA PRO A 246 6.68 2.33 -24.43
C PRO A 246 6.07 1.23 -23.55
N SER A 247 6.11 -0.04 -23.99
CA SER A 247 5.61 -1.18 -23.22
C SER A 247 6.39 -1.48 -21.94
N LEU A 248 7.56 -0.86 -21.75
CA LEU A 248 8.42 -1.03 -20.58
C LEU A 248 8.53 0.25 -19.76
N ALA A 249 7.80 1.31 -20.13
CA ALA A 249 7.97 2.64 -19.56
C ALA A 249 7.15 2.85 -18.27
N GLY A 250 7.71 3.68 -17.39
CA GLY A 250 7.11 4.11 -16.15
C GLY A 250 6.60 2.94 -15.30
N THR A 251 5.32 3.01 -14.95
CA THR A 251 4.63 2.05 -14.08
C THR A 251 4.25 0.74 -14.78
N SER A 252 4.76 0.46 -15.99
CA SER A 252 4.52 -0.78 -16.74
C SER A 252 5.35 -1.96 -16.21
N VAL A 253 5.31 -2.20 -14.90
CA VAL A 253 6.11 -3.19 -14.15
C VAL A 253 5.21 -4.30 -13.57
N SER A 254 5.81 -5.31 -12.93
CA SER A 254 5.06 -6.35 -12.22
C SER A 254 4.21 -5.77 -11.08
N ARG A 255 3.11 -6.45 -10.75
CA ARG A 255 2.13 -5.94 -9.76
C ARG A 255 2.72 -5.94 -8.35
N ASP A 256 3.58 -6.90 -8.06
CA ASP A 256 4.31 -7.00 -6.80
C ASP A 256 5.47 -5.99 -6.68
N PHE A 257 5.68 -5.15 -7.70
CA PHE A 257 6.65 -4.06 -7.67
C PHE A 257 6.02 -2.67 -7.86
N VAL A 258 4.88 -2.55 -8.54
CA VAL A 258 4.33 -1.24 -8.92
C VAL A 258 4.04 -0.35 -7.72
N GLU A 259 3.61 -0.92 -6.59
CA GLU A 259 3.31 -0.19 -5.36
C GLU A 259 4.56 0.15 -4.54
N PHE A 260 5.73 -0.36 -4.88
CA PHE A 260 6.95 -0.05 -4.13
C PHE A 260 7.31 1.44 -4.26
N PRO A 261 7.42 2.03 -5.47
CA PRO A 261 7.73 3.45 -5.61
C PRO A 261 6.74 4.41 -4.95
N SER A 262 5.45 4.08 -4.94
CA SER A 262 4.42 4.87 -4.25
C SER A 262 4.57 4.76 -2.73
N THR A 263 4.62 3.54 -2.21
CA THR A 263 4.68 3.26 -0.77
C THR A 263 5.98 3.74 -0.13
N PHE A 264 7.08 3.76 -0.88
CA PHE A 264 8.35 4.35 -0.45
C PHE A 264 8.23 5.86 -0.20
N GLN A 265 7.36 6.56 -0.92
CA GLN A 265 7.21 8.01 -0.74
C GLN A 265 6.43 8.38 0.52
N GLU A 266 5.55 7.51 1.01
CA GLU A 266 4.69 7.77 2.17
C GLU A 266 5.48 8.06 3.45
N ASP A 267 6.60 7.36 3.66
CA ASP A 267 7.39 7.48 4.90
C ASP A 267 8.02 8.89 5.03
N TRP A 268 8.24 9.60 3.92
CA TRP A 268 8.73 10.97 3.95
C TRP A 268 7.72 11.96 4.52
N ALA A 269 6.42 11.65 4.47
CA ALA A 269 5.39 12.50 5.07
C ALA A 269 5.61 12.69 6.58
N ALA A 270 6.23 11.71 7.25
CA ALA A 270 6.55 11.74 8.68
C ALA A 270 8.02 12.11 8.97
N TYR A 271 8.87 12.27 7.94
CA TYR A 271 10.28 12.54 8.15
C TYR A 271 10.47 13.88 8.86
N PRO A 272 11.27 13.97 9.95
CA PRO A 272 11.30 15.15 10.82
C PRO A 272 11.50 16.49 10.10
N GLU A 273 12.42 16.55 9.14
CA GLU A 273 12.67 17.76 8.34
C GLU A 273 11.46 18.14 7.47
N VAL A 274 10.81 17.14 6.87
CA VAL A 274 9.67 17.34 5.95
C VAL A 274 8.44 17.76 6.74
N ILE A 275 8.06 17.01 7.78
CA ILE A 275 6.85 17.30 8.54
C ILE A 275 6.93 18.63 9.27
N ALA A 276 8.10 19.01 9.79
CA ALA A 276 8.29 20.34 10.37
C ALA A 276 8.11 21.47 9.33
N ASN A 277 8.35 21.19 8.05
CA ASN A 277 8.23 22.20 7.00
C ASN A 277 6.76 22.52 6.67
N TYR A 278 5.88 21.50 6.63
CA TYR A 278 4.48 21.66 6.21
C TYR A 278 3.43 21.58 7.34
N ALA A 279 3.70 20.91 8.46
CA ALA A 279 2.73 20.70 9.54
C ALA A 279 2.65 21.94 10.46
N LYS A 280 1.97 22.96 9.96
CA LYS A 280 1.86 24.28 10.60
C LYS A 280 0.40 24.70 10.60
N HIS A 281 -0.06 25.27 11.71
CA HIS A 281 -1.43 25.74 11.86
C HIS A 281 -1.77 26.74 10.74
N TYR A 282 -2.92 26.56 10.09
CA TYR A 282 -3.25 27.31 8.88
C TYR A 282 -3.40 28.82 9.13
N GLN A 283 -3.87 29.24 10.32
CA GLN A 283 -4.03 30.67 10.66
C GLN A 283 -2.77 31.30 11.26
N THR A 284 -2.09 30.58 12.16
CA THR A 284 -1.05 31.17 13.01
C THR A 284 0.35 30.89 12.47
N GLY A 285 0.51 29.85 11.63
CA GLY A 285 1.81 29.41 11.14
C GLY A 285 2.65 28.62 12.16
N GLU A 286 2.17 28.49 13.40
CA GLU A 286 2.84 27.73 14.46
C GLU A 286 2.94 26.24 14.11
N PRO A 287 4.05 25.55 14.43
CA PRO A 287 4.20 24.13 14.17
C PRO A 287 3.22 23.28 14.98
N ILE A 288 2.91 22.09 14.49
CA ILE A 288 2.14 21.10 15.25
C ILE A 288 2.83 20.78 16.59
N PRO A 289 2.10 20.78 17.72
CA PRO A 289 2.67 20.39 19.00
C PRO A 289 3.26 18.98 18.94
N ALA A 290 4.46 18.79 19.52
CA ALA A 290 5.17 17.51 19.46
C ALA A 290 4.34 16.34 20.03
N GLU A 291 3.61 16.57 21.13
CA GLU A 291 2.74 15.57 21.74
C GLU A 291 1.57 15.18 20.82
N LEU A 292 0.96 16.16 20.14
CA LEU A 292 -0.13 15.91 19.19
C LEU A 292 0.39 15.13 17.99
N LEU A 293 1.55 15.52 17.46
CA LEU A 293 2.20 14.82 16.36
C LEU A 293 2.56 13.37 16.74
N GLU A 294 3.14 13.14 17.92
CA GLU A 294 3.48 11.79 18.39
C GLU A 294 2.23 10.91 18.47
N LYS A 295 1.11 11.43 18.98
CA LYS A 295 -0.17 10.71 19.00
C LYS A 295 -0.65 10.37 17.59
N VAL A 296 -0.60 11.32 16.65
CA VAL A 296 -0.96 11.08 15.23
C VAL A 296 -0.11 9.95 14.65
N ILE A 297 1.21 10.02 14.79
CA ILE A 297 2.13 9.00 14.25
C ILE A 297 1.90 7.64 14.91
N ARG A 298 1.75 7.57 16.24
CA ARG A 298 1.51 6.31 16.97
C ARG A 298 0.15 5.69 16.67
N SER A 299 -0.87 6.50 16.42
CA SER A 299 -2.20 6.00 16.07
C SER A 299 -2.19 5.20 14.76
N ARG A 300 -1.22 5.45 13.87
CA ARG A 300 -1.05 4.71 12.61
C ARG A 300 -0.53 3.29 12.79
N THR A 301 0.17 3.00 13.88
CA THR A 301 0.62 1.65 14.20
C THR A 301 -0.34 0.89 15.12
N PHE A 302 -1.46 1.52 15.49
CA PHE A 302 -2.51 0.86 16.26
C PHE A 302 -3.18 -0.24 15.43
N ASN A 303 -3.47 -1.38 16.05
CA ASN A 303 -4.16 -2.52 15.43
C ASN A 303 -3.40 -3.19 14.27
N MET A 304 -2.13 -2.84 14.06
CA MET A 304 -1.35 -3.35 12.95
C MET A 304 -1.08 -4.85 13.06
N GLY A 305 -1.12 -5.47 14.24
CA GLY A 305 -1.06 -6.91 14.37
C GLY A 305 -2.23 -7.56 13.62
N TYR A 306 -3.46 -7.17 13.97
CA TYR A 306 -4.69 -7.64 13.34
C TYR A 306 -4.68 -7.39 11.84
N ASP A 307 -4.48 -6.13 11.43
CA ASP A 307 -4.57 -5.71 10.02
C ASP A 307 -3.52 -6.42 9.15
N THR A 308 -2.33 -6.71 9.72
CA THR A 308 -1.29 -7.48 9.04
C THR A 308 -1.68 -8.95 8.93
N LEU A 309 -2.19 -9.55 10.01
CA LEU A 309 -2.52 -10.98 10.02
C LEU A 309 -3.71 -11.29 9.12
N GLU A 310 -4.80 -10.52 9.17
CA GLU A 310 -5.97 -10.80 8.31
C GLU A 310 -5.61 -10.71 6.82
N TYR A 311 -4.73 -9.77 6.45
CA TYR A 311 -4.20 -9.67 5.10
C TYR A 311 -3.33 -10.88 4.76
N MET A 312 -2.36 -11.22 5.61
CA MET A 312 -1.43 -12.32 5.33
C MET A 312 -2.16 -13.65 5.23
N ALA A 313 -3.13 -13.90 6.11
CA ALA A 313 -4.00 -15.06 6.06
C ALA A 313 -4.74 -15.15 4.71
N ALA A 314 -5.29 -14.04 4.20
CA ALA A 314 -5.91 -14.03 2.88
C ALA A 314 -4.90 -14.25 1.75
N ALA A 315 -3.68 -13.69 1.83
CA ALA A 315 -2.65 -13.87 0.81
C ALA A 315 -2.10 -15.31 0.76
N LEU A 316 -1.92 -15.93 1.93
CA LEU A 316 -1.53 -17.33 2.05
C LEU A 316 -2.64 -18.26 1.53
N LEU A 317 -3.90 -17.97 1.87
CA LEU A 317 -5.06 -18.69 1.35
C LEU A 317 -5.19 -18.59 -0.17
N ASP A 318 -4.98 -17.39 -0.74
CA ASP A 318 -4.92 -17.19 -2.20
C ASP A 318 -3.84 -18.09 -2.81
N MET A 319 -2.63 -18.09 -2.25
CA MET A 319 -1.54 -18.89 -2.80
C MET A 319 -1.84 -20.39 -2.73
N GLU A 320 -2.33 -20.90 -1.60
CA GLU A 320 -2.69 -22.32 -1.42
C GLU A 320 -3.71 -22.78 -2.46
N TRP A 321 -4.79 -22.01 -2.70
CA TRP A 321 -5.78 -22.32 -3.74
C TRP A 321 -5.17 -22.48 -5.13
N HIS A 322 -4.12 -21.72 -5.43
CA HIS A 322 -3.52 -21.66 -6.76
C HIS A 322 -2.29 -22.55 -6.93
N THR A 323 -1.83 -23.18 -5.85
CA THR A 323 -0.84 -24.26 -5.89
C THR A 323 -1.45 -25.65 -6.00
N LEU A 324 -2.78 -25.76 -5.96
CA LEU A 324 -3.49 -27.02 -6.18
C LEU A 324 -3.26 -27.58 -7.59
N SER A 325 -3.18 -28.90 -7.68
CA SER A 325 -3.32 -29.61 -8.95
C SER A 325 -4.80 -29.80 -9.31
N ALA A 326 -5.09 -30.04 -10.58
CA ALA A 326 -6.46 -30.24 -11.06
C ALA A 326 -7.15 -31.45 -10.41
N ASP A 327 -6.38 -32.46 -10.00
CA ASP A 327 -6.89 -33.68 -9.37
C ASP A 327 -7.04 -33.57 -7.84
N ASN A 328 -6.67 -32.43 -7.25
CA ASN A 328 -6.64 -32.22 -5.80
C ASN A 328 -7.45 -30.98 -5.36
N VAL A 329 -8.58 -30.74 -6.01
CA VAL A 329 -9.50 -29.67 -5.61
C VAL A 329 -10.29 -30.14 -4.38
N PRO A 330 -10.33 -29.36 -3.27
CA PRO A 330 -10.99 -29.78 -2.04
C PRO A 330 -12.50 -29.84 -2.20
N GLU A 331 -13.14 -30.82 -1.55
CA GLU A 331 -14.60 -30.93 -1.51
C GLU A 331 -15.25 -29.91 -0.58
N ASP A 332 -14.66 -29.73 0.62
CA ASP A 332 -15.06 -28.76 1.64
C ASP A 332 -14.11 -27.56 1.63
N ILE A 333 -14.61 -26.41 1.18
CA ILE A 333 -13.82 -25.18 1.08
C ILE A 333 -13.48 -24.59 2.46
N THR A 334 -14.29 -24.85 3.49
CA THR A 334 -14.08 -24.32 4.84
C THR A 334 -12.99 -25.12 5.55
N ALA A 335 -13.05 -26.44 5.43
CA ALA A 335 -11.98 -27.31 5.93
C ALA A 335 -10.64 -26.98 5.25
N PHE A 336 -10.65 -26.75 3.94
CA PHE A 336 -9.46 -26.29 3.21
C PHE A 336 -8.91 -24.95 3.72
N GLU A 337 -9.77 -23.97 3.97
CA GLU A 337 -9.37 -22.67 4.55
C GLU A 337 -8.68 -22.84 5.91
N ASP A 338 -9.28 -23.62 6.80
CA ASP A 338 -8.75 -23.85 8.15
C ASP A 338 -7.39 -24.58 8.10
N GLU A 339 -7.28 -25.61 7.25
CA GLU A 339 -6.02 -26.36 7.05
C GLU A 339 -4.92 -25.47 6.46
N ALA A 340 -5.24 -24.65 5.44
CA ALA A 340 -4.30 -23.72 4.83
C ALA A 340 -3.76 -22.71 5.85
N LEU A 341 -4.62 -22.11 6.66
CA LEU A 341 -4.21 -21.14 7.67
C LEU A 341 -3.42 -21.80 8.82
N ALA A 342 -3.81 -23.00 9.23
CA ALA A 342 -3.09 -23.76 10.25
C ALA A 342 -1.68 -24.15 9.78
N LYS A 343 -1.54 -24.60 8.53
CA LYS A 343 -0.25 -24.94 7.89
C LYS A 343 0.77 -23.81 8.01
N HIS A 344 0.33 -22.56 7.85
CA HIS A 344 1.20 -21.38 7.90
C HIS A 344 1.28 -20.73 9.29
N GLY A 345 0.67 -21.31 10.33
CA GLY A 345 0.64 -20.72 11.67
C GLY A 345 -0.16 -19.41 11.78
N ALA A 346 -1.01 -19.12 10.78
CA ALA A 346 -1.83 -17.91 10.69
C ALA A 346 -3.26 -18.10 11.22
N ALA A 347 -3.60 -19.29 11.71
CA ALA A 347 -4.92 -19.59 12.27
C ALA A 347 -5.08 -19.03 13.69
N LEU A 348 -5.80 -17.90 13.83
CA LEU A 348 -6.29 -17.38 15.11
C LEU A 348 -7.80 -17.21 15.06
N SER A 349 -8.51 -17.75 16.07
CA SER A 349 -9.97 -17.79 16.09
C SER A 349 -10.65 -16.42 16.05
N TYR A 350 -9.96 -15.37 16.51
CA TYR A 350 -10.45 -13.99 16.57
C TYR A 350 -9.95 -13.09 15.42
N VAL A 351 -9.06 -13.60 14.55
CA VAL A 351 -8.59 -12.88 13.35
C VAL A 351 -8.80 -13.77 12.12
N PRO A 352 -9.98 -13.71 11.47
CA PRO A 352 -10.21 -14.42 10.21
C PRO A 352 -9.34 -13.83 9.09
N PRO A 353 -9.16 -14.54 7.96
CA PRO A 353 -8.61 -13.92 6.77
C PRO A 353 -9.51 -12.76 6.34
N ARG A 354 -8.91 -11.68 5.84
CA ARG A 354 -9.61 -10.48 5.36
C ARG A 354 -10.70 -10.82 4.36
N TYR A 355 -10.47 -11.87 3.56
CA TYR A 355 -11.48 -12.50 2.74
C TYR A 355 -11.45 -14.02 2.91
N LYS A 356 -12.62 -14.63 3.16
CA LYS A 356 -12.81 -16.07 2.97
C LYS A 356 -13.09 -16.37 1.50
N SER A 357 -12.82 -17.59 1.05
CA SER A 357 -12.81 -17.98 -0.36
C SER A 357 -14.11 -17.63 -1.07
N ALA A 358 -15.25 -17.93 -0.44
CA ALA A 358 -16.61 -17.71 -0.95
C ALA A 358 -16.89 -16.26 -1.42
N PHE A 359 -16.19 -15.28 -0.85
CA PHE A 359 -16.34 -13.87 -1.21
C PHE A 359 -15.01 -13.19 -1.56
N PHE A 360 -13.98 -13.97 -1.87
CA PHE A 360 -12.66 -13.46 -2.19
C PHE A 360 -12.57 -12.96 -3.64
N ALA A 361 -13.30 -11.88 -3.93
CA ALA A 361 -13.45 -11.34 -5.27
C ALA A 361 -12.12 -10.99 -5.95
N HIS A 362 -11.09 -10.55 -5.22
CA HIS A 362 -9.77 -10.24 -5.78
C HIS A 362 -9.15 -11.46 -6.48
N SER A 363 -9.15 -12.60 -5.79
CA SER A 363 -8.51 -13.85 -6.22
C SER A 363 -9.43 -14.69 -7.12
N MET A 364 -10.70 -14.84 -6.74
CA MET A 364 -11.64 -15.73 -7.44
C MET A 364 -12.40 -15.02 -8.57
N GLY A 365 -12.83 -13.78 -8.38
CA GLY A 365 -13.58 -13.03 -9.41
C GLY A 365 -12.77 -12.02 -10.22
N GLY A 366 -11.54 -11.74 -9.79
CA GLY A 366 -10.78 -10.55 -10.18
C GLY A 366 -9.41 -10.89 -10.75
N GLY A 367 -8.55 -9.86 -10.82
CA GLY A 367 -7.24 -9.94 -11.46
C GLY A 367 -6.08 -10.35 -10.55
N TYR A 368 -6.33 -10.89 -9.35
CA TYR A 368 -5.31 -11.16 -8.32
C TYR A 368 -5.22 -12.64 -7.90
N SER A 369 -5.65 -13.58 -8.76
CA SER A 369 -5.42 -15.01 -8.52
C SER A 369 -3.92 -15.34 -8.45
N ALA A 370 -3.46 -15.95 -7.35
CA ALA A 370 -2.03 -16.10 -7.06
C ALA A 370 -1.29 -14.76 -7.14
N GLY A 371 -1.89 -13.72 -6.60
CA GLY A 371 -1.42 -12.34 -6.77
C GLY A 371 -1.81 -11.43 -5.63
N TYR A 372 -2.62 -11.90 -4.65
CA TYR A 372 -3.01 -11.08 -3.52
C TYR A 372 -1.81 -10.71 -2.65
N TYR A 373 -0.74 -11.52 -2.63
CA TYR A 373 0.52 -11.22 -1.92
C TYR A 373 1.20 -9.91 -2.35
N ALA A 374 0.92 -9.43 -3.57
CA ALA A 374 1.64 -8.34 -4.22
C ALA A 374 1.68 -7.04 -3.41
N TYR A 375 0.62 -6.70 -2.66
CA TYR A 375 0.61 -5.46 -1.85
C TYR A 375 1.68 -5.52 -0.76
N MET A 376 1.72 -6.61 0.01
CA MET A 376 2.72 -6.83 1.06
C MET A 376 4.14 -6.92 0.49
N TRP A 377 4.30 -7.53 -0.69
CA TRP A 377 5.60 -7.61 -1.35
C TRP A 377 6.16 -6.22 -1.64
N SER A 378 5.35 -5.34 -2.25
CA SER A 378 5.75 -3.96 -2.50
C SER A 378 6.01 -3.16 -1.23
N GLU A 379 5.26 -3.39 -0.15
CA GLU A 379 5.47 -2.72 1.13
C GLU A 379 6.76 -3.15 1.83
N ILE A 380 7.15 -4.43 1.70
CA ILE A 380 8.45 -4.93 2.18
C ILE A 380 9.60 -4.21 1.47
N LEU A 381 9.50 -4.06 0.15
CA LEU A 381 10.48 -3.30 -0.64
C LEU A 381 10.53 -1.84 -0.17
N ALA A 382 9.38 -1.21 0.03
CA ALA A 382 9.27 0.18 0.47
C ALA A 382 9.94 0.39 1.83
N ALA A 383 9.60 -0.43 2.82
CA ALA A 383 10.14 -0.32 4.16
C ALA A 383 11.65 -0.59 4.20
N ASP A 384 12.15 -1.64 3.52
CA ASP A 384 13.58 -1.94 3.48
C ASP A 384 14.38 -0.88 2.70
N ALA A 385 13.83 -0.34 1.61
CA ALA A 385 14.45 0.76 0.88
C ALA A 385 14.49 2.05 1.71
N PHE A 386 13.41 2.37 2.43
CA PHE A 386 13.39 3.54 3.30
C PHE A 386 14.41 3.39 4.43
N ALA A 387 14.43 2.25 5.12
CA ALA A 387 15.43 1.94 6.15
C ALA A 387 16.86 2.05 5.61
N PHE A 388 17.12 1.50 4.41
CA PHE A 388 18.40 1.64 3.75
C PHE A 388 18.79 3.11 3.51
N VAL A 389 17.88 3.94 3.02
CA VAL A 389 18.14 5.37 2.81
C VAL A 389 18.40 6.09 4.13
N GLN A 390 17.68 5.75 5.21
CA GLN A 390 17.92 6.31 6.55
C GLN A 390 19.35 6.00 7.03
N ASP A 391 19.82 4.76 6.87
CA ASP A 391 21.19 4.35 7.23
C ASP A 391 22.27 5.05 6.39
N ASN A 392 21.90 5.65 5.25
CA ASN A 392 22.79 6.38 4.34
C ASN A 392 22.56 7.90 4.38
N GLY A 393 22.15 8.44 5.54
CA GLY A 393 22.02 9.88 5.77
C GLY A 393 20.65 10.47 5.44
N GLY A 394 19.66 9.65 5.09
CA GLY A 394 18.27 10.07 4.95
C GLY A 394 18.01 10.96 3.74
N LEU A 395 17.38 12.12 3.97
CA LEU A 395 16.87 13.02 2.93
C LEU A 395 18.00 13.77 2.19
N THR A 396 18.64 13.09 1.24
CA THR A 396 19.76 13.62 0.46
C THR A 396 19.55 13.45 -1.05
N LEU A 397 20.13 14.38 -1.81
CA LEU A 397 20.14 14.31 -3.28
C LEU A 397 20.86 13.05 -3.77
N GLU A 398 21.93 12.63 -3.11
CA GLU A 398 22.67 11.42 -3.47
C GLU A 398 21.78 10.17 -3.40
N ASN A 399 21.05 10.00 -2.28
CA ASN A 399 20.16 8.87 -2.09
C ASN A 399 19.01 8.88 -3.10
N GLY A 400 18.39 10.03 -3.35
CA GLY A 400 17.31 10.12 -4.33
C GLY A 400 17.81 9.92 -5.77
N MET A 401 19.00 10.40 -6.15
CA MET A 401 19.57 10.12 -7.47
C MET A 401 19.94 8.65 -7.64
N LYS A 402 20.40 7.97 -6.59
CA LYS A 402 20.61 6.52 -6.60
C LYS A 402 19.29 5.77 -6.78
N TYR A 403 18.26 6.16 -6.04
CA TYR A 403 16.91 5.59 -6.16
C TYR A 403 16.33 5.82 -7.56
N ARG A 404 16.43 7.04 -8.09
CA ARG A 404 16.00 7.39 -9.45
C ARG A 404 16.67 6.51 -10.49
N LYS A 405 18.00 6.41 -10.46
CA LYS A 405 18.80 5.65 -11.44
C LYS A 405 18.45 4.17 -11.45
N HIS A 406 18.18 3.59 -10.29
CA HIS A 406 18.04 2.14 -10.14
C HIS A 406 16.60 1.65 -10.09
N ILE A 407 15.66 2.50 -9.66
CA ILE A 407 14.25 2.13 -9.50
C ILE A 407 13.38 2.93 -10.48
N LEU A 408 13.36 4.26 -10.39
CA LEU A 408 12.35 5.06 -11.09
C LEU A 408 12.59 5.21 -12.60
N SER A 409 13.85 5.21 -13.06
CA SER A 409 14.15 5.48 -14.48
C SER A 409 14.10 4.25 -15.37
N VAL A 410 14.12 3.05 -14.79
CA VAL A 410 14.29 1.81 -15.55
C VAL A 410 12.98 1.18 -16.03
N GLY A 411 11.84 1.58 -15.44
CA GLY A 411 10.57 0.91 -15.70
C GLY A 411 10.73 -0.62 -15.62
N ASN A 412 10.24 -1.33 -16.63
CA ASN A 412 10.42 -2.78 -16.75
C ASN A 412 11.53 -3.19 -17.73
N SER A 413 12.50 -2.30 -18.01
CA SER A 413 13.63 -2.61 -18.90
C SER A 413 14.73 -3.44 -18.22
N ARG A 414 14.64 -3.65 -16.90
CA ARG A 414 15.51 -4.51 -16.10
C ARG A 414 14.63 -5.27 -15.10
N PRO A 415 14.87 -6.57 -14.84
CA PRO A 415 14.11 -7.33 -13.86
C PRO A 415 14.00 -6.60 -12.51
N PRO A 416 12.81 -6.52 -11.89
CA PRO A 416 12.60 -5.76 -10.66
C PRO A 416 13.55 -6.11 -9.50
N MET A 417 13.84 -7.40 -9.29
CA MET A 417 14.79 -7.83 -8.26
C MET A 417 16.23 -7.40 -8.55
N GLU A 418 16.66 -7.40 -9.81
CA GLU A 418 17.98 -6.86 -10.18
C GLU A 418 18.05 -5.35 -9.98
N SER A 419 16.96 -4.63 -10.31
CA SER A 419 16.83 -3.20 -10.04
C SER A 419 16.92 -2.89 -8.55
N TYR A 420 16.22 -3.67 -7.73
CA TYR A 420 16.27 -3.56 -6.28
C TYR A 420 17.68 -3.83 -5.74
N LYS A 421 18.31 -4.95 -6.12
CA LYS A 421 19.70 -5.28 -5.73
C LYS A 421 20.69 -4.20 -6.14
N ALA A 422 20.54 -3.62 -7.34
CA ALA A 422 21.42 -2.55 -7.80
C ALA A 422 21.27 -1.26 -6.98
N PHE A 423 20.07 -0.97 -6.46
CA PHE A 423 19.83 0.14 -5.53
C PHE A 423 20.31 -0.19 -4.11
N ARG A 424 19.83 -1.30 -3.55
CA ARG A 424 19.92 -1.70 -2.15
C ARG A 424 21.24 -2.37 -1.77
N GLY A 425 21.90 -3.01 -2.74
CA GLY A 425 23.08 -3.86 -2.57
C GLY A 425 22.77 -5.32 -2.18
N ARG A 426 21.52 -5.64 -1.84
CA ARG A 426 21.06 -6.98 -1.43
C ARG A 426 19.57 -7.17 -1.71
N GLU A 427 19.08 -8.38 -1.48
CA GLU A 427 17.63 -8.68 -1.45
C GLU A 427 16.94 -7.97 -0.27
N PRO A 428 15.64 -7.66 -0.39
CA PRO A 428 14.89 -7.05 0.70
C PRO A 428 14.80 -7.98 1.91
N SER A 429 14.58 -7.39 3.08
CA SER A 429 14.28 -8.11 4.31
C SER A 429 12.97 -7.63 4.92
N THR A 430 12.23 -8.52 5.56
CA THR A 430 10.93 -8.23 6.19
C THR A 430 11.03 -7.42 7.49
N ASP A 431 12.22 -7.38 8.10
CA ASP A 431 12.48 -6.69 9.36
C ASP A 431 12.06 -5.21 9.36
N ALA A 432 12.39 -4.48 8.28
CA ALA A 432 12.06 -3.07 8.18
C ALA A 432 10.54 -2.85 8.14
N LEU A 433 9.80 -3.75 7.49
CA LEU A 433 8.35 -3.69 7.47
C LEU A 433 7.75 -4.00 8.85
N LEU A 434 8.25 -5.03 9.53
CA LEU A 434 7.81 -5.35 10.89
C LEU A 434 8.04 -4.16 11.83
N ILE A 435 9.16 -3.44 11.70
CA ILE A 435 9.42 -2.21 12.46
C ILE A 435 8.45 -1.09 12.04
N ARG A 436 8.27 -0.86 10.73
CA ARG A 436 7.35 0.17 10.19
C ARG A 436 5.92 -0.02 10.69
N ARG A 437 5.47 -1.27 10.79
CA ARG A 437 4.13 -1.64 11.30
C ARG A 437 4.06 -1.72 12.84
N GLY A 438 5.14 -1.41 13.56
CA GLY A 438 5.17 -1.48 15.03
C GLY A 438 5.18 -2.89 15.61
N LEU A 439 5.45 -3.91 14.79
CA LEU A 439 5.41 -5.33 15.14
C LEU A 439 6.75 -5.88 15.64
N LYS A 440 7.84 -5.15 15.41
CA LYS A 440 9.18 -5.47 15.92
C LYS A 440 9.83 -4.20 16.45
N GLN A 441 10.52 -4.29 17.59
CA GLN A 441 11.30 -3.17 18.09
C GLN A 441 12.55 -2.98 17.23
N LYS A 442 12.85 -1.73 16.89
CA LYS A 442 14.16 -1.38 16.34
C LYS A 442 15.19 -1.55 17.45
N ILE A 443 16.15 -2.45 17.25
CA ILE A 443 17.32 -2.57 18.13
C ILE A 443 18.38 -1.67 17.48
N ASP A 444 18.75 -0.61 18.18
CA ASP A 444 19.77 0.37 17.72
C ASP A 444 21.18 -0.23 17.69
#